data_AF-U2YPY4-F1
#
_entry.id   AF-U2YPY4-F1
#
_cell.length_a   1.000
_cell.length_b   1.000
_cell.length_c   1.000
_cell.angle_alpha   90.00
_cell.angle_beta   90.00
_cell.angle_gamma   90.00
#
_symmetry.space_group_name_H-M   'P 1'
#
loop_
_entity.id
_entity.type
_entity.pdbx_description
1 polymer ?
#
loop_
_entity_poly.entity_id
_entity_poly.type
_entity_poly.pdbx_seq_one_letter_code
_entity_poly.pdbx_strand_id
1 'polypeptide(L)'
;MFSKHSIRSDLRNNTLRILSIALAASFAMPALAAPKPAEVKIFGDWAVACDNGQTCEMTALAHGDDVSDTGVDGFDSLADISVKRPGGPAGAVEVWIGFNGFMADNGVPDKSSLYTLAVDGRRIASGRYGESGITYKGAEAMQIAQALGGGHALTLTDATGKAVARNSLDGSSASMRYMDAQQARAGSVTALVAKGSKPASAVPAAAALPVLSIKGSVGTPAVPTAAEIEKMRKLSGCETDGDNRAPFTTAALNGGATLVLLSCGAGAYNSNEVPFVINGSGATRRIEYARFDVQGGWGEEDGRPSLVNSFWDEKALTLSSFVKGRGLGDCGGGESWVWDGAMFRLHNALGMSTCRGSMNWLTTWRANITR
;
A
#
# COMPACT_ATOMS: atom_id res chain seq x y z
N MET A 1 -25.04 84.19 -2.00
CA MET A 1 -26.31 84.86 -1.67
C MET A 1 -27.10 83.89 -0.80
N PHE A 2 -27.38 84.27 0.46
CA PHE A 2 -28.32 83.75 1.48
C PHE A 2 -28.90 82.32 1.32
N SER A 3 -29.00 81.46 2.33
CA SER A 3 -29.24 81.70 3.76
C SER A 3 -29.02 80.41 4.56
N LYS A 4 -28.53 80.55 5.80
CA LYS A 4 -28.73 79.58 6.89
C LYS A 4 -30.22 79.48 7.21
N HIS A 5 -30.72 78.31 7.61
CA HIS A 5 -31.79 78.16 8.60
C HIS A 5 -31.50 76.92 9.46
N SER A 6 -31.66 77.12 10.76
CA SER A 6 -31.55 76.14 11.84
C SER A 6 -32.96 75.83 12.36
N ILE A 7 -33.08 74.79 13.19
CA ILE A 7 -34.01 74.59 14.32
C ILE A 7 -34.98 73.39 14.21
N ARG A 8 -34.74 72.42 15.14
CA ARG A 8 -35.63 71.59 15.99
C ARG A 8 -36.70 70.71 15.33
N SER A 9 -36.57 69.38 15.41
CA SER A 9 -36.98 68.45 16.50
C SER A 9 -38.47 68.13 16.49
N ASP A 10 -38.81 66.88 16.16
CA ASP A 10 -39.96 66.20 16.77
C ASP A 10 -39.76 64.68 16.73
N LEU A 11 -39.76 64.09 17.92
CA LEU A 11 -39.76 62.66 18.15
C LEU A 11 -41.14 62.09 17.79
N ARG A 12 -41.18 61.07 16.94
CA ARG A 12 -42.31 60.12 16.90
C ARG A 12 -41.79 58.69 17.05
N ASN A 13 -42.23 58.08 18.14
CA ASN A 13 -42.10 56.66 18.44
C ASN A 13 -42.51 55.80 17.26
N ASN A 14 -41.59 54.99 16.75
CA ASN A 14 -41.91 53.83 15.92
C ASN A 14 -41.32 52.59 16.60
N THR A 15 -42.22 51.75 17.13
CA THR A 15 -41.95 50.41 17.63
C THR A 15 -41.29 49.55 16.55
N LEU A 16 -39.99 49.29 16.72
CA LEU A 16 -39.23 48.39 15.85
C LEU A 16 -39.53 46.93 16.25
N ARG A 17 -40.26 46.20 15.39
CA ARG A 17 -40.34 44.74 15.47
C ARG A 17 -39.01 44.17 15.00
N ILE A 18 -38.21 43.65 15.92
CA ILE A 18 -36.98 42.91 15.60
C ILE A 18 -37.41 41.54 15.07
N LEU A 19 -37.28 41.34 13.76
CA LEU A 19 -37.44 40.04 13.12
C LEU A 19 -36.11 39.28 13.30
N SER A 20 -36.05 38.37 14.26
CA SER A 20 -34.89 37.50 14.47
C SER A 20 -34.78 36.50 13.31
N ILE A 21 -33.91 36.78 12.34
CA ILE A 21 -33.52 35.80 11.32
C ILE A 21 -32.55 34.82 11.98
N ALA A 22 -33.04 33.63 12.31
CA ALA A 22 -32.19 32.52 12.74
C ALA A 22 -31.38 32.02 11.53
N LEU A 23 -30.12 32.44 11.45
CA LEU A 23 -29.17 31.94 10.47
C LEU A 23 -28.78 30.51 10.86
N ALA A 24 -29.46 29.51 10.30
CA ALA A 24 -29.08 28.11 10.45
C ALA A 24 -27.75 27.88 9.72
N ALA A 25 -26.64 27.86 10.48
CA ALA A 25 -25.35 27.43 9.97
C ALA A 25 -25.41 25.92 9.70
N SER A 26 -25.67 25.54 8.44
CA SER A 26 -25.50 24.17 7.98
C SER A 26 -24.01 23.83 8.02
N PHE A 27 -23.59 23.12 9.07
CA PHE A 27 -22.30 22.43 9.09
C PHE A 27 -22.32 21.36 8.00
N ALA A 28 -21.82 21.68 6.81
CA ALA A 28 -21.47 20.68 5.83
C ALA A 28 -20.33 19.86 6.44
N MET A 29 -20.63 18.63 6.88
CA MET A 29 -19.58 17.67 7.21
C MET A 29 -18.69 17.49 5.98
N PRO A 30 -17.36 17.64 6.09
CA PRO A 30 -16.48 17.35 4.97
C PRO A 30 -16.71 15.90 4.58
N ALA A 31 -17.13 15.66 3.33
CA ALA A 31 -17.11 14.33 2.77
C ALA A 31 -15.68 13.81 2.88
N LEU A 32 -15.46 12.69 3.57
CA LEU A 32 -14.16 12.03 3.58
C LEU A 32 -13.82 11.71 2.12
N ALA A 33 -12.77 12.34 1.61
CA ALA A 33 -12.23 12.00 0.31
C ALA A 33 -11.90 10.49 0.29
N ALA A 34 -12.17 9.84 -0.84
CA ALA A 34 -11.84 8.43 -1.01
C ALA A 34 -10.35 8.20 -0.70
N PRO A 35 -9.99 7.05 -0.10
CA PRO A 35 -8.59 6.72 0.12
C PRO A 35 -7.80 6.82 -1.18
N LYS A 36 -6.58 7.35 -1.09
CA LYS A 36 -5.67 7.43 -2.24
C LYS A 36 -4.33 6.84 -1.83
N PRO A 37 -4.07 5.57 -2.18
CA PRO A 37 -2.78 4.95 -1.94
C PRO A 37 -1.66 5.84 -2.50
N ALA A 38 -0.57 5.92 -1.75
CA ALA A 38 0.60 6.67 -2.19
C ALA A 38 1.22 6.06 -3.44
N GLU A 39 1.86 6.90 -4.24
CA GLU A 39 2.62 6.44 -5.40
C GLU A 39 4.00 5.94 -4.95
N VAL A 40 4.47 4.85 -5.57
CA VAL A 40 5.86 4.39 -5.43
C VAL A 40 6.76 5.27 -6.30
N LYS A 41 7.80 5.85 -5.71
CA LYS A 41 8.81 6.65 -6.41
C LYS A 41 10.06 5.84 -6.64
N ILE A 42 10.69 6.05 -7.80
CA ILE A 42 11.95 5.41 -8.17
C ILE A 42 13.05 6.48 -8.20
N PHE A 43 14.17 6.20 -7.54
CA PHE A 43 15.39 7.00 -7.61
C PHE A 43 16.55 6.06 -7.88
N GLY A 44 17.14 6.14 -9.08
CA GLY A 44 18.22 5.24 -9.50
C GLY A 44 17.80 3.77 -9.39
N ASP A 45 18.52 3.02 -8.56
CA ASP A 45 18.31 1.59 -8.32
C ASP A 45 17.50 1.33 -7.04
N TRP A 46 16.68 2.28 -6.60
CA TRP A 46 15.86 2.17 -5.39
C TRP A 46 14.43 2.62 -5.63
N ALA A 47 13.48 1.87 -5.06
CA ALA A 47 12.08 2.25 -4.95
C ALA A 47 11.78 2.74 -3.53
N VAL A 48 10.89 3.71 -3.37
CA VAL A 48 10.46 4.24 -2.06
C VAL A 48 9.00 4.65 -2.07
N ALA A 49 8.30 4.36 -0.97
CA ALA A 49 6.94 4.83 -0.73
C ALA A 49 6.73 5.17 0.76
N CYS A 50 5.74 5.99 1.04
CA CYS A 50 5.27 6.26 2.40
C CYS A 50 3.75 6.10 2.43
N ASP A 51 3.25 5.35 3.39
CA ASP A 51 1.81 5.18 3.54
C ASP A 51 1.13 6.41 4.17
N ASN A 52 -0.20 6.36 4.27
CA ASN A 52 -1.04 7.38 4.88
C ASN A 52 -0.79 7.61 6.39
N GLY A 53 -0.07 6.71 7.07
CA GLY A 53 0.42 6.90 8.44
C GLY A 53 1.83 7.49 8.52
N GLN A 54 2.42 7.87 7.38
CA GLN A 54 3.80 8.33 7.23
C GLN A 54 4.85 7.27 7.58
N THR A 55 4.50 5.98 7.58
CA THR A 55 5.54 4.94 7.59
C THR A 55 6.12 4.86 6.19
N CYS A 56 7.43 5.09 6.08
CA CYS A 56 8.15 5.03 4.82
C CYS A 56 8.98 3.77 4.73
N GLU A 57 9.10 3.21 3.54
CA GLU A 57 9.98 2.10 3.23
C GLU A 57 10.61 2.30 1.85
N MET A 58 11.90 2.03 1.74
CA MET A 58 12.62 1.94 0.47
C MET A 58 13.23 0.56 0.29
N THR A 59 13.34 0.10 -0.94
CA THR A 59 13.95 -1.19 -1.27
C THR A 59 14.82 -1.10 -2.51
N ALA A 60 15.88 -1.91 -2.56
CA ALA A 60 16.78 -1.95 -3.70
C ALA A 60 16.14 -2.65 -4.90
N LEU A 61 16.54 -2.21 -6.08
CA LEU A 61 16.24 -2.78 -7.38
C LEU A 61 17.55 -3.27 -8.01
N ALA A 62 17.42 -4.19 -8.96
CA ALA A 62 18.52 -4.58 -9.85
C ALA A 62 19.03 -3.36 -10.63
N HIS A 63 20.34 -3.27 -10.84
CA HIS A 63 20.93 -2.23 -11.70
C HIS A 63 20.53 -2.46 -13.17
N GLY A 64 20.28 -1.39 -13.91
CA GLY A 64 19.81 -1.47 -15.30
C GLY A 64 18.36 -1.96 -15.46
N ASP A 65 17.91 -2.04 -16.72
CA ASP A 65 16.51 -2.34 -17.06
C ASP A 65 16.20 -3.84 -17.17
N ASP A 66 17.21 -4.71 -17.07
CA ASP A 66 17.02 -6.15 -17.19
C ASP A 66 17.57 -6.91 -15.97
N VAL A 67 16.72 -7.79 -15.43
CA VAL A 67 17.07 -8.72 -14.36
C VAL A 67 17.89 -9.91 -14.90
N SER A 68 17.93 -10.09 -16.23
CA SER A 68 18.76 -11.10 -16.90
C SER A 68 20.23 -10.70 -17.02
N ASP A 69 20.54 -9.41 -16.87
CA ASP A 69 21.87 -8.83 -17.10
C ASP A 69 22.43 -8.15 -15.85
N THR A 70 22.02 -8.60 -14.65
CA THR A 70 22.49 -8.05 -13.36
C THR A 70 23.92 -8.45 -13.02
N GLY A 71 24.70 -8.89 -14.01
CA GLY A 71 26.12 -9.14 -13.91
C GLY A 71 26.90 -7.84 -13.68
N VAL A 72 26.73 -7.24 -12.50
CA VAL A 72 27.71 -6.31 -11.95
C VAL A 72 28.95 -7.15 -11.67
N ASP A 73 29.90 -7.17 -12.60
CA ASP A 73 31.23 -7.76 -12.46
C ASP A 73 31.26 -9.10 -11.69
N GLY A 74 30.51 -10.10 -12.15
CA GLY A 74 30.54 -11.46 -11.61
C GLY A 74 29.64 -11.76 -10.40
N PHE A 75 28.60 -10.95 -10.15
CA PHE A 75 27.59 -11.22 -9.13
C PHE A 75 26.19 -11.38 -9.72
N ASP A 76 25.74 -12.62 -9.90
CA ASP A 76 24.40 -12.95 -10.43
C ASP A 76 23.27 -12.80 -9.38
N SER A 77 23.45 -12.00 -8.33
CA SER A 77 22.62 -12.09 -7.12
C SER A 77 22.40 -10.75 -6.43
N LEU A 78 21.14 -10.28 -6.50
CA LEU A 78 20.62 -9.14 -5.75
C LEU A 78 20.01 -9.62 -4.43
N ALA A 79 20.34 -8.97 -3.31
CA ALA A 79 19.59 -9.17 -2.07
C ALA A 79 18.38 -8.23 -2.02
N ASP A 80 17.25 -8.71 -1.49
CA ASP A 80 16.12 -7.84 -1.18
C ASP A 80 16.45 -7.06 0.09
N ILE A 81 17.11 -5.91 -0.04
CA ILE A 81 17.35 -5.00 1.09
C ILE A 81 16.24 -3.94 1.15
N SER A 82 15.74 -3.67 2.36
CA SER A 82 14.84 -2.56 2.63
C SER A 82 15.25 -1.75 3.85
N VAL A 83 14.95 -0.44 3.81
CA VAL A 83 15.07 0.47 4.94
C VAL A 83 13.69 1.02 5.24
N LYS A 84 13.17 0.69 6.42
CA LYS A 84 11.82 1.05 6.88
C LYS A 84 11.90 1.98 8.08
N ARG A 85 10.96 2.94 8.13
CA ARG A 85 10.86 3.86 9.26
C ARG A 85 9.42 4.33 9.48
N PRO A 86 8.82 4.10 10.66
CA PRO A 86 7.56 4.72 11.04
C PRO A 86 7.65 6.26 11.12
N GLY A 87 6.52 6.93 10.93
CA GLY A 87 6.40 8.37 11.20
C GLY A 87 6.54 8.69 12.71
N GLY A 88 6.47 9.97 13.07
CA GLY A 88 6.52 10.38 14.47
C GLY A 88 7.94 10.57 15.04
N PRO A 89 8.13 11.39 16.09
CA PRO A 89 9.46 11.68 16.64
C PRO A 89 10.22 10.44 17.13
N ALA A 90 9.50 9.41 17.59
CA ALA A 90 10.07 8.14 18.06
C ALA A 90 10.28 7.07 16.97
N GLY A 91 9.96 7.37 15.71
CA GLY A 91 10.09 6.43 14.59
C GLY A 91 11.52 5.93 14.40
N ALA A 92 11.77 4.67 14.81
CA ALA A 92 13.04 4.00 14.69
C ALA A 92 13.24 3.39 13.30
N VAL A 93 14.50 3.35 12.85
CA VAL A 93 14.87 2.72 11.59
C VAL A 93 14.96 1.20 11.80
N GLU A 94 14.44 0.47 10.82
CA GLU A 94 14.64 -0.96 10.66
C GLU A 94 15.28 -1.19 9.29
N VAL A 95 16.27 -2.08 9.22
CA VAL A 95 16.84 -2.54 7.97
C VAL A 95 16.60 -4.04 7.89
N TRP A 96 16.01 -4.48 6.79
CA TRP A 96 15.77 -5.89 6.52
C TRP A 96 16.51 -6.31 5.26
N ILE A 97 17.06 -7.53 5.27
CA ILE A 97 17.74 -8.14 4.13
C ILE A 97 17.19 -9.54 3.95
N GLY A 98 16.46 -9.74 2.87
CA GLY A 98 16.02 -11.04 2.37
C GLY A 98 16.91 -11.54 1.24
N PHE A 99 16.85 -12.85 1.02
CA PHE A 99 17.38 -13.46 -0.19
C PHE A 99 16.19 -13.96 -1.01
N ASN A 100 16.03 -13.41 -2.22
CA ASN A 100 14.93 -13.77 -3.09
C ASN A 100 15.10 -15.17 -3.69
N GLY A 101 14.02 -15.70 -4.26
CA GLY A 101 14.00 -16.99 -4.94
C GLY A 101 14.88 -17.07 -6.20
N PHE A 102 15.43 -15.95 -6.70
CA PHE A 102 16.45 -15.97 -7.77
C PHE A 102 17.77 -16.60 -7.29
N MET A 103 17.97 -16.68 -5.96
CA MET A 103 19.05 -17.45 -5.34
C MET A 103 18.80 -18.97 -5.38
N ALA A 104 17.61 -19.46 -5.75
CA ALA A 104 17.28 -20.88 -5.68
C ALA A 104 18.09 -21.74 -6.67
N ASP A 105 18.44 -21.20 -7.84
CA ASP A 105 19.27 -21.90 -8.83
C ASP A 105 20.78 -21.88 -8.47
N ASN A 106 21.21 -20.92 -7.66
CA ASN A 106 22.60 -20.75 -7.18
C ASN A 106 22.82 -21.17 -5.72
N GLY A 107 21.80 -21.80 -5.11
CA GLY A 107 21.79 -22.25 -3.72
C GLY A 107 21.13 -21.25 -2.78
N VAL A 108 20.09 -21.72 -2.07
CA VAL A 108 19.47 -20.97 -0.97
C VAL A 108 20.56 -20.66 0.07
N PRO A 109 20.75 -19.39 0.45
CA PRO A 109 21.72 -19.02 1.47
C PRO A 109 21.50 -19.85 2.74
N ASP A 110 22.57 -20.46 3.25
CA ASP A 110 22.54 -21.23 4.48
C ASP A 110 21.97 -20.40 5.63
N LYS A 111 20.74 -20.73 6.05
CA LYS A 111 20.02 -20.00 7.09
C LYS A 111 20.76 -20.00 8.44
N SER A 112 21.69 -20.94 8.66
CA SER A 112 22.51 -20.99 9.87
C SER A 112 23.77 -20.12 9.80
N SER A 113 24.14 -19.65 8.61
CA SER A 113 25.36 -18.86 8.39
C SER A 113 25.27 -17.44 8.94
N LEU A 114 26.43 -16.92 9.36
CA LEU A 114 26.61 -15.51 9.69
C LEU A 114 26.96 -14.77 8.39
N TYR A 115 26.15 -13.78 8.05
CA TYR A 115 26.41 -12.91 6.91
C TYR A 115 27.05 -11.62 7.36
N THR A 116 27.96 -11.09 6.55
CA THR A 116 28.62 -9.82 6.80
C THR A 116 28.20 -8.80 5.76
N LEU A 117 27.72 -7.67 6.24
CA LEU A 117 27.30 -6.53 5.43
C LEU A 117 28.45 -5.53 5.32
N ALA A 118 28.86 -5.21 4.10
CA ALA A 118 29.86 -4.20 3.83
C ALA A 118 29.33 -3.15 2.85
N VAL A 119 29.69 -1.88 3.07
CA VAL A 119 29.46 -0.79 2.13
C VAL A 119 30.82 -0.28 1.67
N ASP A 120 31.03 -0.24 0.36
CA ASP A 120 32.30 0.17 -0.27
C ASP A 120 33.51 -0.58 0.33
N GLY A 121 33.34 -1.89 0.58
CA GLY A 121 34.35 -2.77 1.16
C GLY A 121 34.55 -2.63 2.69
N ARG A 122 33.92 -1.65 3.34
CA ARG A 122 33.98 -1.48 4.79
C ARG A 122 32.86 -2.26 5.47
N ARG A 123 33.21 -3.20 6.34
CA ARG A 123 32.23 -3.91 7.19
C ARG A 123 31.43 -2.92 8.04
N ILE A 124 30.10 -3.03 7.97
CA ILE A 124 29.15 -2.22 8.73
C ILE A 124 28.49 -3.04 9.83
N ALA A 125 28.03 -4.24 9.50
CA ALA A 125 27.30 -5.11 10.41
C ALA A 125 27.48 -6.58 10.04
N SER A 126 27.06 -7.47 10.92
CA SER A 126 26.90 -8.90 10.62
C SER A 126 25.59 -9.39 11.20
N GLY A 127 24.95 -10.36 10.57
CA GLY A 127 23.66 -10.88 11.03
C GLY A 127 23.43 -12.31 10.58
N ARG A 128 22.63 -13.04 11.35
CA ARG A 128 22.21 -14.39 11.01
C ARG A 128 20.85 -14.33 10.32
N TYR A 129 20.66 -15.20 9.35
CA TYR A 129 19.37 -15.31 8.68
C TYR A 129 18.33 -15.89 9.66
N GLY A 130 17.25 -15.15 9.87
CA GLY A 130 16.12 -15.59 10.69
C GLY A 130 15.11 -16.40 9.88
N GLU A 131 13.85 -16.31 10.26
CA GLU A 131 12.76 -16.98 9.56
C GLU A 131 12.60 -16.47 8.11
N SER A 132 12.66 -15.15 7.94
CA SER A 132 12.37 -14.46 6.66
C SER A 132 13.51 -13.58 6.16
N GLY A 133 14.61 -13.44 6.90
CA GLY A 133 15.68 -12.50 6.56
C GLY A 133 16.56 -12.14 7.74
N ILE A 134 17.52 -11.27 7.49
CA ILE A 134 18.32 -10.61 8.53
C ILE A 134 17.64 -9.29 8.87
N THR A 135 17.36 -9.04 10.15
CA THR A 135 16.73 -7.79 10.60
C THR A 135 17.64 -7.06 11.57
N TYR A 136 17.90 -5.79 11.27
CA TYR A 136 18.64 -4.86 12.12
C TYR A 136 17.68 -3.82 12.68
N LYS A 137 17.85 -3.47 13.96
CA LYS A 137 17.02 -2.45 14.65
C LYS A 137 17.88 -1.49 15.44
N GLY A 138 17.28 -0.37 15.85
CA GLY A 138 17.91 0.60 16.75
C GLY A 138 19.15 1.26 16.14
N ALA A 139 20.22 1.38 16.95
CA ALA A 139 21.43 2.09 16.55
C ALA A 139 22.15 1.42 15.36
N GLU A 140 22.15 0.08 15.29
CA GLU A 140 22.79 -0.66 14.20
C GLU A 140 22.06 -0.42 12.87
N ALA A 141 20.72 -0.49 12.86
CA ALA A 141 19.92 -0.15 11.68
C ALA A 141 20.17 1.28 11.19
N MET A 142 20.27 2.23 12.11
CA MET A 142 20.59 3.62 11.78
C MET A 142 21.99 3.75 11.17
N GLN A 143 22.99 3.03 11.70
CA GLN A 143 24.35 3.01 11.14
C GLN A 143 24.37 2.40 9.73
N ILE A 144 23.62 1.32 9.52
CA ILE A 144 23.48 0.71 8.19
C ILE A 144 22.81 1.68 7.23
N ALA A 145 21.66 2.27 7.58
CA ALA A 145 20.98 3.23 6.72
C ALA A 145 21.87 4.43 6.36
N GLN A 146 22.66 4.95 7.31
CA GLN A 146 23.61 6.03 7.04
C GLN A 146 24.75 5.59 6.11
N ALA A 147 25.25 4.36 6.25
CA ALA A 147 26.25 3.82 5.34
C ALA A 147 25.67 3.66 3.92
N LEU A 148 24.45 3.14 3.79
CA LEU A 148 23.77 3.00 2.51
C LEU A 148 23.57 4.35 1.82
N GLY A 149 23.09 5.37 2.54
CA GLY A 149 22.83 6.70 1.99
C GLY A 149 24.07 7.53 1.63
N GLY A 150 25.27 7.05 1.98
CA GLY A 150 26.55 7.70 1.68
C GLY A 150 27.56 6.83 0.92
N GLY A 151 27.19 5.59 0.56
CA GLY A 151 28.05 4.66 -0.17
C GLY A 151 27.61 4.44 -1.61
N HIS A 152 28.32 3.57 -2.33
CA HIS A 152 28.09 3.28 -3.74
C HIS A 152 27.67 1.83 -4.01
N ALA A 153 28.21 0.88 -3.25
CA ALA A 153 27.85 -0.53 -3.36
C ALA A 153 27.72 -1.18 -1.99
N LEU A 154 26.69 -2.00 -1.85
CA LEU A 154 26.53 -2.94 -0.76
C LEU A 154 27.01 -4.32 -1.20
N THR A 155 27.79 -4.99 -0.36
CA THR A 155 28.16 -6.39 -0.54
C THR A 155 27.76 -7.18 0.69
N LEU A 156 27.15 -8.36 0.46
CA LEU A 156 26.87 -9.34 1.48
C LEU A 156 27.79 -10.54 1.27
N THR A 157 28.52 -10.94 2.31
CA THR A 157 29.39 -12.13 2.28
C THR A 157 28.91 -13.18 3.28
N ASP A 158 29.06 -14.45 2.93
CA ASP A 158 28.80 -15.56 3.85
C ASP A 158 29.94 -15.79 4.85
N ALA A 159 29.81 -16.82 5.69
CA ALA A 159 30.79 -17.15 6.72
C ALA A 159 32.16 -17.60 6.16
N THR A 160 32.24 -17.99 4.88
CA THR A 160 33.50 -18.34 4.19
C THR A 160 34.21 -17.11 3.63
N GLY A 161 33.55 -15.94 3.64
CA GLY A 161 34.03 -14.73 3.00
C GLY A 161 33.65 -14.62 1.52
N LYS A 162 32.90 -15.59 0.97
CA LYS A 162 32.37 -15.51 -0.40
C LYS A 162 31.29 -14.44 -0.46
N ALA A 163 31.37 -13.54 -1.43
CA ALA A 163 30.30 -12.60 -1.71
C ALA A 163 29.11 -13.33 -2.36
N VAL A 164 27.94 -13.17 -1.75
CA VAL A 164 26.69 -13.84 -2.12
C VAL A 164 25.64 -12.89 -2.67
N ALA A 165 25.79 -11.59 -2.44
CA ALA A 165 24.96 -10.58 -3.08
C ALA A 165 25.69 -9.25 -3.19
N ARG A 166 25.33 -8.47 -4.22
CA ARG A 166 25.78 -7.09 -4.38
C ARG A 166 24.61 -6.22 -4.85
N ASN A 167 24.44 -5.07 -4.22
CA ASN A 167 23.42 -4.09 -4.60
C ASN A 167 24.09 -2.75 -4.93
N SER A 168 23.63 -2.11 -6.01
CA SER A 168 23.92 -0.70 -6.26
C SER A 168 23.27 0.19 -5.20
N LEU A 169 23.97 1.23 -4.77
CA LEU A 169 23.45 2.27 -3.88
C LEU A 169 23.07 3.55 -4.64
N ASP A 170 23.06 3.52 -5.98
CA ASP A 170 22.64 4.67 -6.77
C ASP A 170 21.16 5.01 -6.49
N GLY A 171 20.92 6.25 -6.07
CA GLY A 171 19.59 6.72 -5.67
C GLY A 171 19.15 6.34 -4.23
N SER A 172 19.96 5.61 -3.47
CA SER A 172 19.66 5.30 -2.06
C SER A 172 19.55 6.58 -1.21
N SER A 173 20.49 7.51 -1.42
CA SER A 173 20.53 8.81 -0.73
C SER A 173 19.31 9.67 -1.07
N ALA A 174 18.89 9.67 -2.34
CA ALA A 174 17.70 10.39 -2.80
C ALA A 174 16.42 9.80 -2.21
N SER A 175 16.31 8.46 -2.18
CA SER A 175 15.20 7.75 -1.54
C SER A 175 15.10 8.08 -0.04
N MET A 176 16.22 8.10 0.69
CA MET A 176 16.21 8.49 2.10
C MET A 176 15.88 9.97 2.32
N ARG A 177 16.28 10.86 1.41
CA ARG A 177 15.86 12.28 1.44
C ARG A 177 14.36 12.42 1.20
N TYR A 178 13.78 11.60 0.33
CA TYR A 178 12.33 11.53 0.16
C TYR A 178 11.65 11.09 1.46
N MET A 179 12.14 10.05 2.13
CA MET A 179 11.63 9.63 3.45
C MET A 179 11.74 10.76 4.50
N ASP A 180 12.90 11.43 4.57
CA ASP A 180 13.14 12.55 5.47
C ASP A 180 12.16 13.72 5.19
N ALA A 181 11.82 13.97 3.92
CA ALA A 181 10.87 15.01 3.54
C ALA A 181 9.42 14.62 3.92
N GLN A 182 8.99 13.40 3.59
CA GLN A 182 7.63 12.92 3.87
C GLN A 182 7.33 12.85 5.38
N GLN A 183 8.35 12.59 6.21
CA GLN A 183 8.24 12.56 7.66
C GLN A 183 8.59 13.90 8.34
N ALA A 184 8.82 14.97 7.56
CA ALA A 184 9.26 16.28 8.04
C ALA A 184 10.49 16.24 8.98
N ARG A 185 11.44 15.35 8.67
CA ARG A 185 12.70 15.17 9.40
C ARG A 185 13.87 15.93 8.81
N ALA A 186 13.77 16.41 7.57
CA ALA A 186 14.84 17.18 6.94
C ALA A 186 15.28 18.37 7.82
N GLY A 187 16.58 18.49 8.05
CA GLY A 187 17.21 19.47 8.95
C GLY A 187 17.13 19.13 10.44
N SER A 188 16.64 17.93 10.81
CA SER A 188 16.65 17.45 12.20
C SER A 188 17.83 16.55 12.50
N VAL A 189 18.11 16.37 13.79
CA VAL A 189 19.11 15.40 14.29
C VAL A 189 18.74 13.95 13.97
N THR A 190 17.48 13.69 13.59
CA THR A 190 16.96 12.35 13.30
C THR A 190 16.86 12.05 11.82
N ALA A 191 17.24 12.97 10.92
CA ALA A 191 17.23 12.73 9.49
C ALA A 191 18.22 11.61 9.11
N LEU A 192 17.85 10.79 8.12
CA LEU A 192 18.71 9.74 7.58
C LEU A 192 19.90 10.35 6.84
N VAL A 193 19.62 11.31 5.95
CA VAL A 193 20.62 11.95 5.09
C VAL A 193 20.65 13.46 5.29
N ALA A 194 19.49 14.12 5.27
CA ALA A 194 19.40 15.58 5.35
C ALA A 194 19.48 16.08 6.80
N LYS A 195 20.58 15.78 7.50
CA LYS A 195 20.78 16.10 8.93
C LYS A 195 20.86 17.60 9.19
N GLY A 196 20.44 18.00 10.39
CA GLY A 196 20.60 19.36 10.90
C GLY A 196 20.41 19.43 12.41
N SER A 197 20.19 20.62 12.94
CA SER A 197 20.15 20.88 14.38
C SER A 197 18.76 20.84 15.01
N LYS A 198 17.67 20.71 14.22
CA LYS A 198 16.32 20.65 14.79
C LYS A 198 16.21 19.42 15.72
N PRO A 199 15.67 19.57 16.94
CA PRO A 199 15.56 18.45 17.87
C PRO A 199 14.60 17.37 17.34
N ALA A 200 14.72 16.15 17.84
CA ALA A 200 13.82 15.05 17.49
C ALA A 200 12.34 15.39 17.75
N SER A 201 12.07 16.20 18.78
CA SER A 201 10.72 16.70 19.12
C SER A 201 10.12 17.66 18.10
N ALA A 202 10.91 18.18 17.15
CA ALA A 202 10.39 19.01 16.05
C ALA A 202 9.76 18.18 14.93
N VAL A 203 9.92 16.85 14.94
CA VAL A 203 9.28 15.93 14.00
C VAL A 203 7.80 15.78 14.40
N PRO A 204 6.84 16.01 13.49
CA PRO A 204 5.42 15.83 13.77
C PRO A 204 5.10 14.40 14.21
N ALA A 205 4.03 14.24 14.99
CA ALA A 205 3.47 12.92 15.26
C ALA A 205 3.04 12.22 13.95
N ALA A 206 3.11 10.90 13.93
CA ALA A 206 2.58 10.12 12.82
C ALA A 206 1.08 10.41 12.64
N ALA A 207 0.62 10.44 11.39
CA ALA A 207 -0.79 10.56 11.10
C ALA A 207 -1.56 9.34 11.64
N ALA A 208 -2.73 9.57 12.21
CA ALA A 208 -3.61 8.50 12.65
C ALA A 208 -4.12 7.73 11.43
N LEU A 209 -4.01 6.41 11.48
CA LEU A 209 -4.60 5.56 10.44
C LEU A 209 -6.13 5.58 10.57
N PRO A 210 -6.87 5.55 9.43
CA PRO A 210 -8.29 5.30 9.45
C PRO A 210 -8.62 4.01 10.20
N VAL A 211 -9.75 4.00 10.90
CA VAL A 211 -10.23 2.83 11.62
C VAL A 211 -11.47 2.30 10.89
N LEU A 212 -11.37 1.08 10.38
CA LEU A 212 -12.45 0.39 9.68
C LEU A 212 -13.15 -0.55 10.64
N SER A 213 -14.48 -0.42 10.74
CA SER A 213 -15.30 -1.41 11.44
C SER A 213 -15.61 -2.56 10.50
N ILE A 214 -15.03 -3.72 10.77
CA ILE A 214 -15.33 -4.93 10.02
C ILE A 214 -16.63 -5.54 10.54
N LYS A 215 -17.50 -5.98 9.63
CA LYS A 215 -18.69 -6.73 10.02
C LYS A 215 -18.42 -8.22 9.85
N GLY A 216 -18.70 -8.99 10.91
CA GLY A 216 -18.53 -10.43 10.92
C GLY A 216 -19.28 -11.13 9.78
N SER A 217 -18.77 -12.27 9.32
CA SER A 217 -19.51 -13.16 8.43
C SER A 217 -20.61 -13.90 9.21
N VAL A 218 -21.82 -13.99 8.66
CA VAL A 218 -22.93 -14.73 9.28
C VAL A 218 -23.57 -15.64 8.24
N GLY A 219 -23.72 -16.92 8.58
CA GLY A 219 -24.48 -17.89 7.78
C GLY A 219 -23.67 -18.61 6.71
N THR A 220 -24.36 -19.37 5.88
CA THR A 220 -23.78 -20.11 4.75
C THR A 220 -23.89 -19.24 3.48
N PRO A 221 -22.81 -19.09 2.69
CA PRO A 221 -22.91 -18.38 1.43
C PRO A 221 -23.96 -19.01 0.53
N ALA A 222 -24.76 -18.16 -0.10
CA ALA A 222 -25.77 -18.62 -1.03
C ALA A 222 -25.11 -19.13 -2.31
N VAL A 223 -25.46 -20.33 -2.75
CA VAL A 223 -25.02 -20.84 -4.05
C VAL A 223 -25.83 -20.13 -5.15
N PRO A 224 -25.21 -19.41 -6.10
CA PRO A 224 -25.91 -18.82 -7.22
C PRO A 224 -26.47 -19.91 -8.16
N THR A 225 -27.68 -19.72 -8.65
CA THR A 225 -28.28 -20.58 -9.68
C THR A 225 -27.62 -20.36 -11.03
N ALA A 226 -27.79 -21.30 -11.97
CA ALA A 226 -27.26 -21.16 -13.33
C ALA A 226 -27.75 -19.88 -14.04
N ALA A 227 -29.02 -19.49 -13.82
CA ALA A 227 -29.58 -18.27 -14.38
C ALA A 227 -28.96 -17.00 -13.77
N GLU A 228 -28.61 -17.04 -12.49
CA GLU A 228 -27.92 -15.93 -11.81
C GLU A 228 -26.47 -15.80 -12.28
N ILE A 229 -25.76 -16.92 -12.47
CA ILE A 229 -24.43 -16.92 -13.09
C ILE A 229 -24.49 -16.31 -14.49
N GLU A 230 -25.43 -16.76 -15.31
CA GLU A 230 -25.61 -16.23 -16.67
C GLU A 230 -25.93 -14.74 -16.67
N LYS A 231 -26.78 -14.29 -15.74
CA LYS A 231 -27.05 -12.86 -15.54
C LYS A 231 -25.77 -12.09 -15.19
N MET A 232 -24.96 -12.61 -14.26
CA MET A 232 -23.70 -11.95 -13.87
C MET A 232 -22.72 -11.89 -15.05
N ARG A 233 -22.60 -12.95 -15.86
CA ARG A 233 -21.76 -12.96 -17.07
C ARG A 233 -22.19 -11.90 -18.08
N LYS A 234 -23.49 -11.79 -18.35
CA LYS A 234 -24.04 -10.75 -19.24
C LYS A 234 -23.78 -9.34 -18.72
N LEU A 235 -23.92 -9.14 -17.41
CA LEU A 235 -23.65 -7.84 -16.80
C LEU A 235 -22.15 -7.48 -16.93
N SER A 236 -21.27 -8.41 -16.60
CA SER A 236 -19.82 -8.18 -16.63
C SER A 236 -19.18 -8.22 -18.01
N GLY A 237 -19.86 -8.74 -19.03
CA GLY A 237 -19.25 -9.04 -20.33
C GLY A 237 -18.28 -10.23 -20.28
N CYS A 238 -18.29 -11.01 -19.19
CA CYS A 238 -17.46 -12.20 -19.03
C CYS A 238 -18.10 -13.41 -19.73
N GLU A 239 -18.19 -13.32 -21.05
CA GLU A 239 -18.66 -14.42 -21.90
C GLU A 239 -17.57 -15.48 -22.00
N THR A 240 -17.93 -16.74 -21.77
CA THR A 240 -17.02 -17.88 -21.96
C THR A 240 -17.40 -18.58 -23.25
N ASP A 241 -16.44 -18.78 -24.15
CA ASP A 241 -16.65 -19.64 -25.32
C ASP A 241 -16.77 -21.11 -24.87
N GLY A 242 -17.93 -21.73 -25.12
CA GLY A 242 -18.16 -23.18 -24.95
C GLY A 242 -18.53 -23.67 -23.54
N ASP A 243 -18.51 -25.00 -23.34
CA ASP A 243 -18.90 -25.70 -22.10
C ASP A 243 -17.96 -25.48 -20.91
N ASN A 244 -16.84 -24.78 -21.11
CA ASN A 244 -15.83 -24.52 -20.08
C ASN A 244 -16.20 -23.27 -19.26
N ARG A 245 -17.34 -23.33 -18.55
CA ARG A 245 -17.78 -22.26 -17.66
C ARG A 245 -16.76 -22.10 -16.54
N ALA A 246 -15.97 -21.01 -16.61
CA ALA A 246 -14.97 -20.70 -15.60
C ALA A 246 -15.59 -20.70 -14.18
N PRO A 247 -14.91 -21.30 -13.18
CA PRO A 247 -15.45 -21.45 -11.84
C PRO A 247 -15.72 -20.08 -11.20
N PHE A 248 -16.65 -20.05 -10.25
CA PHE A 248 -16.84 -18.93 -9.34
C PHE A 248 -16.60 -19.43 -7.91
N THR A 249 -16.23 -18.52 -7.02
CA THR A 249 -16.19 -18.80 -5.58
C THR A 249 -17.23 -17.93 -4.86
N THR A 250 -17.66 -18.40 -3.69
CA THR A 250 -18.65 -17.70 -2.87
C THR A 250 -18.18 -17.58 -1.43
N ALA A 251 -18.46 -16.46 -0.78
CA ALA A 251 -18.19 -16.26 0.63
C ALA A 251 -19.34 -15.54 1.34
N ALA A 252 -19.63 -15.93 2.58
CA ALA A 252 -20.66 -15.27 3.37
C ALA A 252 -20.15 -13.92 3.87
N LEU A 253 -20.97 -12.89 3.71
CA LEU A 253 -20.76 -11.55 4.23
C LEU A 253 -21.76 -11.27 5.36
N ASN A 254 -21.59 -10.15 6.07
CA ASN A 254 -22.54 -9.74 7.10
C ASN A 254 -23.95 -9.47 6.51
N GLY A 255 -24.99 -9.62 7.32
CA GLY A 255 -26.37 -9.31 6.93
C GLY A 255 -27.02 -10.35 6.00
N GLY A 256 -26.42 -11.55 5.89
CA GLY A 256 -26.90 -12.60 4.98
C GLY A 256 -26.53 -12.37 3.53
N ALA A 257 -25.63 -11.41 3.25
CA ALA A 257 -25.10 -11.16 1.94
C ALA A 257 -24.09 -12.25 1.53
N THR A 258 -23.90 -12.46 0.23
CA THR A 258 -22.91 -13.40 -0.31
C THR A 258 -22.04 -12.69 -1.34
N LEU A 259 -20.73 -12.69 -1.12
CA LEU A 259 -19.75 -12.34 -2.14
C LEU A 259 -19.69 -13.47 -3.17
N VAL A 260 -19.69 -13.12 -4.44
CA VAL A 260 -19.39 -14.03 -5.56
C VAL A 260 -18.19 -13.47 -6.31
N LEU A 261 -17.13 -14.25 -6.46
CA LEU A 261 -16.00 -13.93 -7.34
C LEU A 261 -16.18 -14.72 -8.63
N LEU A 262 -16.67 -14.03 -9.68
CA LEU A 262 -16.94 -14.65 -10.98
C LEU A 262 -15.69 -14.58 -11.84
N SER A 263 -15.12 -15.73 -12.21
CA SER A 263 -13.98 -15.76 -13.13
C SER A 263 -14.36 -15.27 -14.53
N CYS A 264 -13.52 -14.37 -15.07
CA CYS A 264 -13.69 -13.67 -16.33
C CYS A 264 -12.63 -14.03 -17.39
N GLY A 265 -11.64 -14.85 -17.03
CA GLY A 265 -10.56 -15.26 -17.92
C GLY A 265 -9.20 -15.18 -17.22
N ALA A 266 -8.19 -15.80 -17.82
CA ALA A 266 -6.84 -15.79 -17.28
C ALA A 266 -5.81 -15.60 -18.40
N GLY A 267 -4.74 -14.87 -18.09
CA GLY A 267 -3.52 -14.82 -18.86
C GLY A 267 -2.46 -15.77 -18.29
N ALA A 268 -1.20 -15.60 -18.71
CA ALA A 268 -0.11 -16.51 -18.34
C ALA A 268 0.14 -16.65 -16.81
N TYR A 269 -0.11 -15.58 -16.04
CA TYR A 269 0.20 -15.53 -14.60
C TYR A 269 -0.80 -14.69 -13.79
N ASN A 270 -1.88 -14.24 -14.41
CA ASN A 270 -2.95 -13.46 -13.78
C ASN A 270 -4.31 -14.04 -14.18
N SER A 271 -5.21 -14.22 -13.22
CA SER A 271 -6.62 -14.53 -13.45
C SER A 271 -7.47 -13.31 -13.11
N ASN A 272 -8.47 -13.01 -13.93
CA ASN A 272 -9.37 -11.88 -13.70
C ASN A 272 -10.70 -12.40 -13.12
N GLU A 273 -11.19 -11.72 -12.10
CA GLU A 273 -12.49 -11.97 -11.51
C GLU A 273 -13.31 -10.69 -11.40
N VAL A 274 -14.61 -10.81 -11.60
CA VAL A 274 -15.56 -9.73 -11.37
C VAL A 274 -16.34 -10.02 -10.09
N PRO A 275 -16.23 -9.17 -9.05
CA PRO A 275 -16.88 -9.39 -7.78
C PRO A 275 -18.33 -8.89 -7.80
N PHE A 276 -19.25 -9.75 -7.36
CA PHE A 276 -20.66 -9.43 -7.15
C PHE A 276 -21.05 -9.65 -5.69
N VAL A 277 -22.09 -8.95 -5.24
CA VAL A 277 -22.76 -9.22 -3.97
C VAL A 277 -24.21 -9.63 -4.25
N ILE A 278 -24.58 -10.75 -3.65
CA ILE A 278 -25.96 -11.23 -3.59
C ILE A 278 -26.55 -10.85 -2.24
N ASN A 279 -27.68 -10.15 -2.25
CA ASN A 279 -28.42 -9.75 -1.06
C ASN A 279 -29.85 -10.30 -1.07
N GLY A 280 -30.45 -10.52 0.10
CA GLY A 280 -31.82 -11.03 0.23
C GLY A 280 -31.95 -12.53 -0.08
N SER A 281 -33.19 -13.04 -0.07
CA SER A 281 -33.47 -14.47 -0.26
C SER A 281 -34.72 -14.71 -1.11
N GLY A 282 -34.79 -15.89 -1.73
CA GLY A 282 -35.92 -16.28 -2.58
C GLY A 282 -36.20 -15.26 -3.68
N ALA A 283 -37.46 -14.82 -3.79
CA ALA A 283 -37.90 -13.84 -4.79
C ALA A 283 -37.37 -12.41 -4.56
N THR A 284 -36.80 -12.10 -3.39
CA THR A 284 -36.26 -10.76 -3.08
C THR A 284 -34.76 -10.63 -3.34
N ARG A 285 -34.14 -11.71 -3.84
CA ARG A 285 -32.71 -11.80 -4.09
C ARG A 285 -32.25 -10.79 -5.14
N ARG A 286 -31.26 -9.97 -4.78
CA ARG A 286 -30.65 -8.94 -5.65
C ARG A 286 -29.21 -9.31 -5.92
N ILE A 287 -28.76 -9.03 -7.14
CA ILE A 287 -27.40 -9.26 -7.60
C ILE A 287 -26.88 -7.95 -8.14
N GLU A 288 -25.80 -7.46 -7.55
CA GLU A 288 -25.18 -6.18 -7.85
C GLU A 288 -23.66 -6.37 -7.86
N TYR A 289 -22.94 -5.49 -8.56
CA TYR A 289 -21.49 -5.44 -8.41
C TYR A 289 -21.11 -5.17 -6.96
N ALA A 290 -20.04 -5.82 -6.49
CA ALA A 290 -19.43 -5.45 -5.23
C ALA A 290 -18.95 -3.99 -5.32
N ARG A 291 -19.26 -3.21 -4.27
CA ARG A 291 -18.86 -1.81 -4.19
C ARG A 291 -17.55 -1.68 -3.42
N PHE A 292 -16.70 -0.77 -3.86
CA PHE A 292 -15.42 -0.46 -3.24
C PHE A 292 -15.28 1.05 -3.03
N ASP A 293 -14.59 1.46 -1.97
CA ASP A 293 -14.23 2.87 -1.76
C ASP A 293 -12.99 3.26 -2.57
N VAL A 294 -12.12 2.29 -2.84
CA VAL A 294 -11.05 2.34 -3.82
C VAL A 294 -11.07 1.06 -4.64
N GLN A 295 -11.20 1.20 -5.95
CA GLN A 295 -11.09 0.07 -6.88
C GLN A 295 -9.65 -0.48 -6.85
N GLY A 296 -9.49 -1.79 -7.03
CA GLY A 296 -8.17 -2.39 -7.18
C GLY A 296 -7.41 -1.75 -8.34
N GLY A 297 -6.14 -1.42 -8.12
CA GLY A 297 -5.29 -0.89 -9.17
C GLY A 297 -5.10 -1.93 -10.26
N TRP A 298 -5.05 -1.49 -11.51
CA TRP A 298 -4.89 -2.28 -12.75
C TRP A 298 -6.17 -2.81 -13.43
N GLY A 299 -7.37 -2.51 -12.91
CA GLY A 299 -8.64 -2.74 -13.63
C GLY A 299 -8.96 -1.67 -14.69
N GLU A 300 -9.80 -2.01 -15.66
CA GLU A 300 -10.25 -1.10 -16.73
C GLU A 300 -10.93 0.17 -16.18
N GLU A 301 -10.71 1.29 -16.87
CA GLU A 301 -11.12 2.65 -16.48
C GLU A 301 -12.64 2.91 -16.61
N ASP A 302 -13.42 1.89 -16.99
CA ASP A 302 -14.86 1.99 -17.27
C ASP A 302 -15.76 1.97 -16.02
N GLY A 303 -15.15 1.92 -14.83
CA GLY A 303 -15.82 1.96 -13.55
C GLY A 303 -16.43 0.64 -13.08
N ARG A 304 -16.25 -0.46 -13.84
CA ARG A 304 -16.64 -1.81 -13.39
C ARG A 304 -15.57 -2.36 -12.44
N PRO A 305 -15.94 -2.96 -11.30
CA PRO A 305 -14.94 -3.57 -10.44
C PRO A 305 -14.37 -4.81 -11.14
N SER A 306 -13.05 -4.86 -11.24
CA SER A 306 -12.31 -6.02 -11.70
C SER A 306 -11.18 -6.27 -10.71
N LEU A 307 -11.03 -7.52 -10.30
CA LEU A 307 -9.96 -7.98 -9.41
C LEU A 307 -9.09 -8.97 -10.18
N VAL A 308 -7.84 -9.11 -9.71
CA VAL A 308 -6.86 -10.01 -10.30
C VAL A 308 -6.33 -10.93 -9.22
N ASN A 309 -6.26 -12.23 -9.51
CA ASN A 309 -5.84 -13.28 -8.58
C ASN A 309 -6.52 -13.15 -7.20
N SER A 310 -7.82 -12.88 -7.22
CA SER A 310 -8.54 -12.49 -6.01
C SER A 310 -8.93 -13.68 -5.15
N PHE A 311 -8.99 -13.46 -3.83
CA PHE A 311 -9.43 -14.47 -2.87
C PHE A 311 -10.03 -13.85 -1.61
N TRP A 312 -10.91 -14.61 -0.97
CA TRP A 312 -11.50 -14.26 0.32
C TRP A 312 -10.85 -15.09 1.44
N ASP A 313 -10.31 -14.41 2.46
CA ASP A 313 -9.86 -15.04 3.70
C ASP A 313 -10.98 -14.98 4.74
N GLU A 314 -11.59 -16.13 5.02
CA GLU A 314 -12.70 -16.25 5.98
C GLU A 314 -12.29 -15.94 7.43
N LYS A 315 -11.03 -16.17 7.81
CA LYS A 315 -10.55 -15.93 9.19
C LYS A 315 -10.22 -14.46 9.40
N ALA A 316 -9.58 -13.85 8.39
CA ALA A 316 -9.28 -12.42 8.40
C ALA A 316 -10.52 -11.57 8.11
N LEU A 317 -11.51 -12.14 7.41
CA LEU A 317 -12.67 -11.47 6.81
C LEU A 317 -12.26 -10.41 5.78
N THR A 318 -11.27 -10.76 4.96
CA THR A 318 -10.62 -9.85 4.03
C THR A 318 -10.74 -10.37 2.61
N LEU A 319 -11.16 -9.50 1.69
CA LEU A 319 -11.05 -9.73 0.25
C LEU A 319 -9.70 -9.17 -0.20
N SER A 320 -8.91 -9.98 -0.89
CA SER A 320 -7.61 -9.58 -1.43
C SER A 320 -7.57 -9.74 -2.95
N SER A 321 -6.80 -8.88 -3.60
CA SER A 321 -6.50 -8.91 -5.03
C SER A 321 -5.02 -8.57 -5.21
N PHE A 322 -4.37 -9.20 -6.18
CA PHE A 322 -3.01 -8.83 -6.58
C PHE A 322 -2.77 -9.09 -8.06
N VAL A 323 -2.03 -8.20 -8.67
CA VAL A 323 -1.66 -8.25 -10.08
C VAL A 323 -0.17 -8.25 -10.21
N LYS A 324 0.35 -9.20 -10.98
CA LYS A 324 1.77 -9.24 -11.34
C LYS A 324 1.98 -8.51 -12.66
N GLY A 325 3.00 -7.66 -12.75
CA GLY A 325 3.39 -7.04 -14.01
C GLY A 325 4.07 -8.02 -14.98
N ARG A 326 4.69 -9.09 -14.44
CA ARG A 326 5.22 -10.24 -15.20
C ARG A 326 5.23 -11.51 -14.35
N GLY A 327 5.46 -12.66 -14.96
CA GLY A 327 5.37 -13.98 -14.29
C GLY A 327 6.17 -14.12 -12.99
N LEU A 328 7.30 -13.42 -12.89
CA LEU A 328 8.16 -13.37 -11.70
C LEU A 328 7.48 -12.70 -10.50
N GLY A 329 6.62 -11.69 -10.73
CA GLY A 329 5.96 -10.94 -9.66
C GLY A 329 6.87 -9.94 -8.94
N ASP A 330 8.01 -9.55 -9.53
CA ASP A 330 8.92 -8.53 -9.02
C ASP A 330 8.43 -7.08 -9.28
N CYS A 331 7.19 -6.96 -9.72
CA CYS A 331 6.42 -5.73 -9.91
C CYS A 331 4.94 -6.06 -9.94
N GLY A 332 4.11 -5.06 -9.62
CA GLY A 332 2.69 -5.26 -9.53
C GLY A 332 2.01 -4.34 -8.53
N GLY A 333 0.80 -4.73 -8.15
CA GLY A 333 0.00 -4.09 -7.11
C GLY A 333 -0.76 -5.14 -6.32
N GLY A 334 -1.12 -4.79 -5.09
CA GLY A 334 -1.98 -5.62 -4.28
C GLY A 334 -2.80 -4.80 -3.33
N GLU A 335 -4.05 -5.18 -3.17
CA GLU A 335 -5.00 -4.50 -2.31
C GLU A 335 -5.79 -5.52 -1.49
N SER A 336 -6.15 -5.09 -0.29
CA SER A 336 -7.00 -5.86 0.60
C SER A 336 -8.08 -4.96 1.16
N TRP A 337 -9.32 -5.47 1.20
CA TRP A 337 -10.49 -4.77 1.70
C TRP A 337 -11.25 -5.58 2.74
N VAL A 338 -11.94 -4.87 3.62
CA VAL A 338 -12.86 -5.45 4.60
C VAL A 338 -14.30 -5.04 4.30
N TRP A 339 -15.26 -5.91 4.58
CA TRP A 339 -16.68 -5.62 4.41
C TRP A 339 -17.23 -4.79 5.59
N ASP A 340 -17.77 -3.60 5.31
CA ASP A 340 -18.34 -2.71 6.35
C ASP A 340 -19.85 -2.93 6.60
N GLY A 341 -20.47 -3.86 5.88
CA GLY A 341 -21.92 -4.09 5.88
C GLY A 341 -22.63 -3.61 4.61
N ALA A 342 -21.99 -2.75 3.81
CA ALA A 342 -22.54 -2.20 2.58
C ALA A 342 -21.55 -2.22 1.40
N MET A 343 -20.25 -2.09 1.66
CA MET A 343 -19.21 -2.09 0.65
C MET A 343 -17.86 -2.56 1.21
N PHE A 344 -16.93 -2.89 0.31
CA PHE A 344 -15.55 -3.20 0.63
C PHE A 344 -14.75 -1.91 0.86
N ARG A 345 -14.05 -1.84 2.00
CA ARG A 345 -13.25 -0.70 2.46
C ARG A 345 -11.77 -1.03 2.42
N LEU A 346 -10.98 -0.18 1.78
CA LEU A 346 -9.55 -0.41 1.59
C LEU A 346 -8.82 -0.46 2.93
N HIS A 347 -8.36 -1.66 3.28
CA HIS A 347 -7.59 -1.93 4.48
C HIS A 347 -6.09 -1.76 4.25
N ASN A 348 -5.58 -2.24 3.12
CA ASN A 348 -4.15 -2.22 2.81
C ASN A 348 -3.93 -2.11 1.30
N ALA A 349 -2.89 -1.39 0.88
CA ALA A 349 -2.40 -1.40 -0.49
C ALA A 349 -0.87 -1.50 -0.54
N LEU A 350 -0.38 -2.24 -1.53
CA LEU A 350 1.03 -2.48 -1.85
C LEU A 350 1.27 -2.13 -3.32
N GLY A 351 2.47 -1.69 -3.65
CA GLY A 351 2.84 -1.41 -5.04
C GLY A 351 4.32 -1.57 -5.33
N MET A 352 4.61 -1.90 -6.59
CA MET A 352 5.93 -1.84 -7.20
C MET A 352 5.74 -1.59 -8.71
N SER A 353 6.04 -0.38 -9.17
CA SER A 353 5.76 0.03 -10.55
C SER A 353 6.77 -0.50 -11.58
N THR A 354 7.91 -1.04 -11.13
CA THR A 354 9.03 -1.42 -12.01
C THR A 354 9.49 -2.85 -11.74
N CYS A 355 9.69 -3.63 -12.80
CA CYS A 355 10.03 -5.05 -12.75
C CYS A 355 11.55 -5.26 -12.74
N ARG A 356 12.21 -4.77 -11.68
CA ARG A 356 13.68 -4.80 -11.51
C ARG A 356 14.10 -5.67 -10.33
N GLY A 357 13.51 -6.86 -10.21
CA GLY A 357 14.00 -7.96 -9.37
C GLY A 357 13.68 -7.89 -7.87
N SER A 358 13.09 -6.80 -7.40
CA SER A 358 12.68 -6.67 -5.99
C SER A 358 11.38 -7.43 -5.74
N MET A 359 11.39 -8.32 -4.74
CA MET A 359 10.16 -9.00 -4.28
C MET A 359 9.45 -8.27 -3.15
N ASN A 360 10.01 -7.15 -2.67
CA ASN A 360 9.45 -6.35 -1.59
C ASN A 360 8.53 -5.25 -2.13
N TRP A 361 7.26 -5.57 -2.36
CA TRP A 361 6.26 -4.56 -2.75
C TRP A 361 5.99 -3.61 -1.58
N LEU A 362 6.09 -2.30 -1.85
CA LEU A 362 6.06 -1.28 -0.80
C LEU A 362 4.64 -0.95 -0.39
N THR A 363 4.40 -0.81 0.91
CA THR A 363 3.10 -0.40 1.44
C THR A 363 2.79 1.06 1.10
N THR A 364 1.64 1.30 0.50
CA THR A 364 1.18 2.62 0.03
C THR A 364 -0.08 3.10 0.75
N TRP A 365 -0.79 2.21 1.45
CA TRP A 365 -1.94 2.53 2.28
C TRP A 365 -2.13 1.50 3.40
N ARG A 366 -2.57 1.96 4.58
CA ARG A 366 -3.03 1.12 5.69
C ARG A 366 -4.22 1.72 6.43
N ALA A 367 -5.03 0.85 7.00
CA ALA A 367 -6.06 1.19 7.96
C ALA A 367 -6.06 0.19 9.12
N ASN A 368 -6.40 0.65 10.32
CA ASN A 368 -6.66 -0.23 11.45
C ASN A 368 -8.03 -0.87 11.31
N ILE A 369 -8.18 -2.11 11.79
CA ILE A 369 -9.46 -2.80 11.81
C ILE A 369 -9.94 -2.91 13.26
N THR A 370 -11.20 -2.57 13.51
CA THR A 370 -11.92 -2.87 14.75
C THR A 370 -13.03 -3.87 14.45
N ARG A 371 -13.08 -4.95 15.22
CA ARG A 371 -14.11 -6.01 15.12
C ARG A 371 -15.31 -5.70 15.99
#